data_AF-A0A351F5X3-F1
#
_entry.id   AF-A0A351F5X3-F1
#
_cell.length_a   1.000
_cell.length_b   1.000
_cell.length_c   1.000
_cell.angle_alpha   90.00
_cell.angle_beta   90.00
_cell.angle_gamma   90.00
#
_symmetry.space_group_name_H-M   'P 1'
#
loop_
_entity.id
_entity.type
_entity.pdbx_description
1 polymer ?
#
loop_
_entity_poly.entity_id
_entity_poly.type
_entity_poly.pdbx_seq_one_letter_code
_entity_poly.pdbx_strand_id
1 'polypeptide(L)'
;MVCKNCGNEIKDAAAFCPYCGTPIEKEDSNSTTQENSVPAEEPIKTYIDQPFEGENFAEPDFNIENNTKKHMPFNTKDLPSIVKSESLNFIKNIKDNLPKVKNYIINKKKWFIGGAIALVIIIAGVCWLNQPALTGISATYNGDCSNGVVLDENTKGFVVYGFYEGGKSKKVHNWTIQSPQTLKTDEAAKVKVEYKGFSDYLVVACSTKTVLRITPTYTGELSKGTAVTKDNWRIEAQYNSYDENYTTGDITENCTIEPANVTLEADGSYEFTIKYTDPANNKEFKETYKLACSDRTVTKLEASYSGSKSEGTVIDASSDITVTATYKDGTQEKVTGWTIDKSATLKADETASIKITYKNKSCTLKVECSSLSPSKYKAKCQSISYDNLARNPEKYKGKLVKFTGKVIQVQEAESILYYSAYRINVTPTGYGYYDDTVYVIYDNYGSDSRILEDDIVTFYGEFTGLKTYTSVMGASITIPEVHAEYID
;
A
#
# COMPACT_ATOMS: atom_id res chain seq x y z
N MET A 1 -2.41 18.80 17.54
CA MET A 1 -2.14 19.55 16.27
C MET A 1 -2.72 18.83 15.04
N VAL A 2 -2.88 19.49 13.88
CA VAL A 2 -3.43 18.87 12.64
C VAL A 2 -2.34 18.67 11.58
N CYS A 3 -2.28 17.48 10.98
CA CYS A 3 -1.33 17.20 9.90
C CYS A 3 -1.64 18.03 8.64
N LYS A 4 -0.69 18.86 8.19
CA LYS A 4 -0.87 19.67 6.96
C LYS A 4 -0.99 18.83 5.68
N ASN A 5 -0.55 17.58 5.69
CA ASN A 5 -0.60 16.69 4.52
C ASN A 5 -1.89 15.85 4.46
N CYS A 6 -2.36 15.28 5.58
CA CYS A 6 -3.52 14.37 5.58
C CYS A 6 -4.73 14.87 6.36
N GLY A 7 -4.65 16.01 7.05
CA GLY A 7 -5.77 16.63 7.77
C GLY A 7 -6.19 15.93 9.07
N ASN A 8 -5.55 14.83 9.46
CA ASN A 8 -5.88 14.14 10.71
C ASN A 8 -5.34 14.89 11.94
N GLU A 9 -6.11 14.86 13.02
CA GLU A 9 -5.69 15.33 14.35
C GLU A 9 -4.65 14.38 14.97
N ILE A 10 -3.61 14.98 15.54
CA ILE A 10 -2.47 14.30 16.16
C ILE A 10 -2.37 14.78 17.61
N LYS A 11 -2.26 13.82 18.53
CA LYS A 11 -2.00 14.08 19.95
C LYS A 11 -0.56 14.58 20.12
N ASP A 12 -0.39 15.64 20.90
CA ASP A 12 0.86 16.41 20.90
C ASP A 12 2.08 15.59 21.36
N ALA A 13 3.23 15.88 20.76
CA ALA A 13 4.57 15.26 20.92
C ALA A 13 5.03 14.19 19.88
N ALA A 14 4.28 13.94 18.80
CA ALA A 14 4.75 13.06 17.72
C ALA A 14 5.72 13.79 16.75
N ALA A 15 6.90 13.21 16.48
CA ALA A 15 7.86 13.73 15.50
C ALA A 15 7.42 13.51 14.03
N PHE A 16 6.51 12.56 13.80
CA PHE A 16 5.95 12.22 12.50
C PHE A 16 4.45 11.93 12.65
N CYS A 17 3.66 12.19 11.61
CA CYS A 17 2.24 11.86 11.59
C CYS A 17 2.04 10.33 11.59
N PRO A 18 1.32 9.75 12.56
CA PRO A 18 1.11 8.30 12.65
C PRO A 18 0.22 7.75 11.52
N TYR A 19 -0.49 8.61 10.80
CA TYR A 19 -1.41 8.22 9.72
C TYR A 19 -0.79 8.28 8.32
N CYS A 20 0.21 9.14 8.10
CA CYS A 20 0.79 9.34 6.76
C CYS A 20 2.32 9.48 6.73
N GLY A 21 3.00 9.41 7.88
CA GLY A 21 4.46 9.45 7.97
C GLY A 21 5.10 10.82 7.74
N THR A 22 4.32 11.87 7.52
CA THR A 22 4.85 13.22 7.27
C THR A 22 5.57 13.75 8.52
N PRO A 23 6.83 14.23 8.41
CA PRO A 23 7.56 14.83 9.53
C PRO A 23 6.85 16.09 10.02
N ILE A 24 6.86 16.30 11.33
CA ILE A 24 6.24 17.46 11.96
C ILE A 24 7.34 18.41 12.44
N GLU A 25 7.49 19.54 11.75
CA GLU A 25 8.40 20.60 12.16
C GLU A 25 7.80 21.38 13.34
N LYS A 26 8.58 21.50 14.43
CA LYS A 26 8.21 22.29 15.61
C LYS A 26 8.61 23.74 15.34
N GLU A 27 7.66 24.68 15.47
CA GLU A 27 7.97 26.11 15.43
C GLU A 27 8.54 26.53 16.79
N ASP A 28 9.86 26.75 16.85
CA ASP A 28 10.52 27.34 18.01
C ASP A 28 10.24 28.86 18.06
N SER A 29 9.57 29.29 19.12
CA SER A 29 9.33 30.70 19.38
C SER A 29 10.48 31.31 20.20
N ASN A 30 11.20 32.19 19.50
CA ASN A 30 11.81 33.44 19.98
C ASN A 30 13.20 33.42 20.64
N SER A 31 14.10 34.18 20.00
CA SER A 31 15.40 34.61 20.52
C SER A 31 15.28 35.91 21.32
N THR A 32 16.26 36.10 22.23
CA THR A 32 16.75 37.38 22.78
C THR A 32 16.03 37.96 24.00
N THR A 33 16.55 37.70 25.21
CA THR A 33 17.40 38.63 25.99
C THR A 33 17.88 37.96 27.28
N GLN A 34 19.18 38.09 27.58
CA GLN A 34 19.82 37.72 28.84
C GLN A 34 19.64 38.84 29.87
N GLU A 35 19.33 38.51 31.12
CA GLU A 35 20.06 38.98 32.32
C GLU A 35 19.47 38.40 33.63
N ASN A 36 20.36 38.24 34.61
CA ASN A 36 20.16 38.07 36.07
C ASN A 36 20.26 36.67 36.71
N SER A 37 21.49 36.39 37.20
CA SER A 37 21.88 36.11 38.60
C SER A 37 21.02 35.20 39.51
N VAL A 38 21.66 34.10 39.94
CA VAL A 38 21.56 33.29 41.18
C VAL A 38 21.46 34.20 42.45
N PRO A 39 20.96 33.82 43.67
CA PRO A 39 20.97 32.46 44.25
C PRO A 39 19.88 32.03 45.29
N ALA A 40 20.02 30.77 45.75
CA ALA A 40 19.64 30.20 47.07
C ALA A 40 18.15 29.79 47.25
N GLU A 41 17.73 28.70 47.92
CA GLU A 41 18.30 27.88 49.01
C GLU A 41 17.84 26.40 48.92
N GLU A 42 18.60 25.52 49.58
CA GLU A 42 18.42 24.08 49.84
C GLU A 42 17.34 23.79 50.94
N PRO A 43 17.28 22.59 51.58
CA PRO A 43 17.03 21.21 51.11
C PRO A 43 15.84 20.58 51.89
N ILE A 44 15.61 19.25 51.72
CA ILE A 44 15.12 18.22 52.69
C ILE A 44 14.39 17.13 51.87
N LYS A 45 15.03 15.98 51.60
CA LYS A 45 14.89 14.66 52.29
C LYS A 45 13.44 14.14 52.28
N THR A 46 13.10 12.89 51.97
CA THR A 46 13.79 11.58 51.92
C THR A 46 12.71 10.59 51.48
N TYR A 47 13.03 9.56 50.69
CA TYR A 47 12.93 8.16 51.09
C TYR A 47 13.35 7.27 49.90
N ILE A 48 14.39 6.48 50.14
CA ILE A 48 14.83 5.34 49.33
C ILE A 48 14.57 4.08 50.17
N ASP A 49 14.47 2.94 49.49
CA ASP A 49 14.44 1.53 49.94
C ASP A 49 13.02 0.99 50.21
N GLN A 50 12.58 -0.17 49.69
CA GLN A 50 13.20 -1.27 48.94
C GLN A 50 12.07 -2.25 48.49
N PRO A 51 12.36 -3.34 47.74
CA PRO A 51 11.38 -4.16 47.02
C PRO A 51 10.66 -5.19 47.92
N PHE A 52 9.54 -5.75 47.44
CA PHE A 52 8.90 -6.90 48.08
C PHE A 52 8.53 -7.98 47.04
N GLU A 53 9.08 -9.17 47.25
CA GLU A 53 8.77 -10.43 46.56
C GLU A 53 7.63 -11.19 47.29
N GLY A 54 6.91 -12.04 46.53
CA GLY A 54 6.22 -13.26 47.01
C GLY A 54 4.87 -13.08 47.75
N GLU A 55 3.85 -13.94 47.66
CA GLU A 55 3.68 -15.28 47.10
C GLU A 55 2.17 -15.59 46.88
N ASN A 56 1.91 -16.67 46.13
CA ASN A 56 0.66 -17.33 45.72
C ASN A 56 -0.43 -17.52 46.78
N PHE A 57 -1.71 -17.63 46.36
CA PHE A 57 -2.63 -18.71 46.79
C PHE A 57 -3.86 -18.86 45.86
N ALA A 58 -4.01 -20.10 45.35
CA ALA A 58 -5.22 -20.89 45.07
C ALA A 58 -6.38 -20.36 44.19
N GLU A 59 -6.61 -21.09 43.09
CA GLU A 59 -7.82 -21.12 42.26
C GLU A 59 -9.01 -21.80 43.00
N PRO A 60 -10.27 -21.44 42.66
CA PRO A 60 -11.41 -22.30 42.87
C PRO A 60 -11.91 -22.95 41.57
N ASP A 61 -12.01 -24.28 41.60
CA ASP A 61 -12.79 -25.10 40.67
C ASP A 61 -14.28 -24.72 40.69
N PHE A 62 -14.92 -24.59 39.52
CA PHE A 62 -16.27 -25.13 39.30
C PHE A 62 -16.59 -25.30 37.80
N ASN A 63 -16.80 -26.56 37.42
CA ASN A 63 -17.28 -27.06 36.13
C ASN A 63 -18.70 -26.58 35.78
N ILE A 64 -18.91 -26.00 34.59
CA ILE A 64 -20.12 -26.22 33.77
C ILE A 64 -19.71 -26.23 32.28
N GLU A 65 -19.84 -27.41 31.66
CA GLU A 65 -19.65 -27.62 30.22
C GLU A 65 -20.75 -26.93 29.39
N ASN A 66 -20.38 -25.98 28.55
CA ASN A 66 -21.23 -25.45 27.48
C ASN A 66 -20.98 -26.23 26.18
N ASN A 67 -21.98 -27.01 25.76
CA ASN A 67 -21.95 -27.80 24.54
C ASN A 67 -22.69 -27.06 23.41
N THR A 68 -21.96 -26.30 22.60
CA THR A 68 -22.43 -25.82 21.29
C THR A 68 -21.46 -26.30 20.21
N LYS A 69 -21.68 -27.51 19.69
CA LYS A 69 -20.98 -27.99 18.49
C LYS A 69 -21.70 -27.51 17.23
N LYS A 70 -21.04 -26.60 16.50
CA LYS A 70 -21.31 -26.29 15.10
C LYS A 70 -21.06 -27.52 14.23
N HIS A 71 -22.00 -27.81 13.34
CA HIS A 71 -21.90 -28.85 12.31
C HIS A 71 -20.96 -28.41 11.18
N MET A 72 -20.01 -29.28 10.81
CA MET A 72 -19.32 -29.30 9.52
C MET A 72 -19.57 -30.67 8.85
N PRO A 73 -19.58 -30.75 7.51
CA PRO A 73 -20.12 -31.89 6.77
C PRO A 73 -19.21 -33.13 6.81
N PHE A 74 -19.82 -34.30 7.00
CA PHE A 74 -19.14 -35.60 6.99
C PHE A 74 -18.81 -36.04 5.56
N ASN A 75 -17.52 -36.17 5.26
CA ASN A 75 -16.96 -36.79 4.05
C ASN A 75 -16.76 -38.30 4.30
N THR A 76 -17.28 -39.16 3.43
CA THR A 76 -17.35 -40.63 3.63
C THR A 76 -16.08 -41.41 3.27
N LYS A 77 -14.88 -40.79 3.38
CA LYS A 77 -13.65 -41.43 2.88
C LYS A 77 -12.53 -41.75 3.88
N ASP A 78 -12.67 -41.44 5.17
CA ASP A 78 -11.61 -41.78 6.15
C ASP A 78 -12.18 -42.42 7.42
N LEU A 79 -12.52 -43.71 7.34
CA LEU A 79 -12.77 -44.55 8.52
C LEU A 79 -11.47 -45.29 8.91
N PRO A 80 -10.91 -45.08 10.12
CA PRO A 80 -9.85 -45.93 10.65
C PRO A 80 -10.34 -47.33 11.01
N SER A 81 -9.51 -48.31 10.67
CA SER A 81 -9.71 -49.76 10.75
C SER A 81 -9.79 -50.35 12.18
N ILE A 82 -10.68 -49.91 13.07
CA ILE A 82 -10.86 -50.53 14.42
C ILE A 82 -12.36 -50.63 14.82
N VAL A 83 -13.24 -51.12 13.93
CA VAL A 83 -14.60 -51.60 14.32
C VAL A 83 -14.97 -52.90 13.58
N LYS A 84 -13.97 -53.73 13.27
CA LYS A 84 -14.19 -55.06 12.65
C LYS A 84 -13.85 -56.25 13.55
N SER A 85 -13.30 -56.04 14.75
CA SER A 85 -12.89 -57.13 15.64
C SER A 85 -13.94 -57.53 16.69
N GLU A 86 -14.86 -56.65 17.08
CA GLU A 86 -15.85 -56.97 18.13
C GLU A 86 -17.20 -57.48 17.58
N SER A 87 -17.56 -57.10 16.35
CA SER A 87 -18.76 -57.59 15.66
C SER A 87 -18.59 -59.02 15.10
N LEU A 88 -17.36 -59.45 14.80
CA LEU A 88 -17.06 -60.81 14.33
C LEU A 88 -17.07 -61.86 15.47
N ASN A 89 -16.70 -61.49 16.69
CA ASN A 89 -16.72 -62.40 17.84
C ASN A 89 -18.15 -62.68 18.36
N PHE A 90 -19.08 -61.73 18.19
CA PHE A 90 -20.49 -61.92 18.54
C PHE A 90 -21.22 -62.84 17.53
N ILE A 91 -20.95 -62.69 16.22
CA ILE A 91 -21.57 -63.53 15.17
C ILE A 91 -21.04 -64.98 15.19
N LYS A 92 -19.77 -65.19 15.59
CA LYS A 92 -19.17 -66.52 15.74
C LYS A 92 -19.77 -67.31 16.92
N ASN A 93 -20.03 -66.64 18.04
CA ASN A 93 -20.65 -67.25 19.23
C ASN A 93 -22.13 -67.65 19.00
N ILE A 94 -22.84 -66.95 18.11
CA ILE A 94 -24.23 -67.28 17.72
C ILE A 94 -24.27 -68.45 16.72
N LYS A 95 -23.35 -68.52 15.74
CA LYS A 95 -23.30 -69.62 14.76
C LYS A 95 -22.88 -70.98 15.36
N ASP A 96 -22.00 -70.99 16.35
CA ASP A 96 -21.48 -72.23 16.95
C ASP A 96 -22.45 -72.88 17.97
N ASN A 97 -23.44 -72.12 18.47
CA ASN A 97 -24.46 -72.62 19.41
C ASN A 97 -25.80 -72.99 18.76
N LEU A 98 -26.06 -72.54 17.53
CA LEU A 98 -27.30 -72.86 16.79
C LEU A 98 -27.51 -74.37 16.48
N PRO A 99 -26.47 -75.19 16.22
CA PRO A 99 -26.66 -76.63 15.96
C PRO A 99 -26.91 -77.48 17.22
N LYS A 100 -26.49 -77.00 18.40
CA LYS A 100 -26.65 -77.71 19.68
C LYS A 100 -28.06 -77.55 20.26
N VAL A 101 -28.73 -76.44 19.98
CA VAL A 101 -30.15 -76.22 20.33
C VAL A 101 -31.08 -77.02 19.41
N LYS A 102 -30.69 -77.21 18.14
CA LYS A 102 -31.48 -77.98 17.15
C LYS A 102 -31.50 -79.50 17.45
N ASN A 103 -30.46 -80.04 18.07
CA ASN A 103 -30.38 -81.47 18.42
C ASN A 103 -31.03 -81.84 19.77
N TYR A 104 -31.36 -80.87 20.64
CA TYR A 104 -32.14 -81.13 21.85
C TYR A 104 -33.64 -81.27 21.56
N ILE A 105 -34.13 -80.66 20.48
CA ILE A 105 -35.57 -80.58 20.15
C ILE A 105 -36.04 -81.71 19.22
N ILE A 106 -35.12 -82.44 18.56
CA ILE A 106 -35.49 -83.48 17.56
C ILE A 106 -35.61 -84.90 18.16
N ASN A 107 -35.17 -85.15 19.40
CA ASN A 107 -35.10 -86.52 19.96
C ASN A 107 -35.85 -86.78 21.28
N LYS A 108 -37.05 -86.22 21.45
CA LYS A 108 -38.13 -86.86 22.24
C LYS A 108 -39.49 -86.66 21.56
N LYS A 109 -39.78 -87.55 20.60
CA LYS A 109 -41.12 -87.79 20.07
C LYS A 109 -41.93 -88.54 21.14
N LYS A 110 -43.17 -88.09 21.36
CA LYS A 110 -44.27 -88.69 22.17
C LYS A 110 -44.27 -88.39 23.67
N TRP A 111 -44.80 -87.22 24.06
CA TRP A 111 -45.99 -87.13 24.94
C TRP A 111 -46.51 -85.67 25.02
N PHE A 112 -47.82 -85.51 24.83
CA PHE A 112 -48.72 -84.40 25.18
C PHE A 112 -48.38 -82.92 24.87
N ILE A 113 -49.06 -82.46 23.82
CA ILE A 113 -49.88 -81.24 23.71
C ILE A 113 -50.24 -80.64 25.10
N GLY A 114 -49.69 -79.46 25.42
CA GLY A 114 -50.05 -78.70 26.63
C GLY A 114 -49.05 -77.61 27.05
N GLY A 115 -47.75 -77.79 26.79
CA GLY A 115 -46.70 -76.90 27.33
C GLY A 115 -46.15 -75.80 26.41
N ALA A 116 -46.33 -75.89 25.09
CA ALA A 116 -45.69 -74.97 24.13
C ALA A 116 -46.44 -73.63 23.94
N ILE A 117 -47.78 -73.63 24.10
CA ILE A 117 -48.61 -72.43 23.94
C ILE A 117 -48.45 -71.50 25.15
N ALA A 118 -48.31 -72.06 26.36
CA ALA A 118 -48.03 -71.27 27.56
C ALA A 118 -46.67 -70.58 27.49
N LEU A 119 -45.63 -71.22 26.93
CA LEU A 119 -44.29 -70.65 26.84
C LEU A 119 -44.17 -69.55 25.77
N VAL A 120 -44.92 -69.64 24.67
CA VAL A 120 -44.99 -68.56 23.66
C VAL A 120 -45.84 -67.38 24.15
N ILE A 121 -46.91 -67.62 24.92
CA ILE A 121 -47.69 -66.54 25.56
C ILE A 121 -46.91 -65.90 26.71
N ILE A 122 -46.08 -66.65 27.45
CA ILE A 122 -45.19 -66.10 28.48
C ILE A 122 -44.00 -65.38 27.85
N ILE A 123 -43.37 -65.87 26.78
CA ILE A 123 -42.29 -65.13 26.09
C ILE A 123 -42.84 -63.89 25.36
N ALA A 124 -44.00 -63.97 24.71
CA ALA A 124 -44.65 -62.81 24.11
C ALA A 124 -45.14 -61.82 25.17
N GLY A 125 -45.68 -62.31 26.29
CA GLY A 125 -46.12 -61.50 27.43
C GLY A 125 -44.96 -60.84 28.20
N VAL A 126 -43.85 -61.56 28.42
CA VAL A 126 -42.62 -61.05 29.05
C VAL A 126 -41.85 -60.11 28.10
N CYS A 127 -41.86 -60.36 26.79
CA CYS A 127 -41.34 -59.41 25.78
C CYS A 127 -42.25 -58.18 25.62
N TRP A 128 -43.56 -58.28 25.89
CA TRP A 128 -44.45 -57.10 25.93
C TRP A 128 -44.34 -56.30 27.23
N LEU A 129 -43.97 -56.94 28.34
CA LEU A 129 -43.73 -56.28 29.63
C LEU A 129 -42.37 -55.56 29.72
N ASN A 130 -41.42 -55.87 28.83
CA ASN A 130 -40.08 -55.24 28.78
C ASN A 130 -39.83 -54.49 27.46
N GLN A 131 -40.76 -53.63 27.02
CA GLN A 131 -40.38 -52.62 26.02
C GLN A 131 -39.38 -51.66 26.68
N PRO A 132 -38.20 -51.42 26.07
CA PRO A 132 -37.23 -50.50 26.66
C PRO A 132 -37.91 -49.15 26.89
N ALA A 133 -37.74 -48.57 28.08
CA ALA A 133 -38.41 -47.34 28.41
C ALA A 133 -37.92 -46.21 27.48
N LEU A 134 -38.82 -45.32 27.09
CA LEU A 134 -38.44 -44.10 26.37
C LEU A 134 -37.71 -43.20 27.36
N THR A 135 -36.51 -42.75 27.00
CA THR A 135 -35.65 -41.90 27.85
C THR A 135 -35.57 -40.47 27.35
N GLY A 136 -35.99 -40.20 26.12
CA GLY A 136 -36.01 -38.86 25.55
C GLY A 136 -36.46 -38.84 24.10
N ILE A 137 -36.59 -37.65 23.54
CA ILE A 137 -36.86 -37.43 22.12
C ILE A 137 -35.90 -36.38 21.55
N SER A 138 -35.69 -36.41 20.24
CA SER A 138 -35.08 -35.32 19.48
C SER A 138 -35.92 -35.08 18.25
N ALA A 139 -36.25 -33.82 18.01
CA ALA A 139 -36.93 -33.39 16.81
C ALA A 139 -35.97 -32.59 15.92
N THR A 140 -36.16 -32.68 14.60
CA THR A 140 -35.53 -31.82 13.60
C THR A 140 -36.58 -31.36 12.59
N TYR A 141 -36.36 -30.21 11.94
CA TYR A 141 -37.23 -29.69 10.89
C TYR A 141 -36.43 -29.43 9.62
N ASN A 142 -36.78 -30.14 8.55
CA ASN A 142 -36.16 -30.02 7.23
C ASN A 142 -37.20 -29.64 6.15
N GLY A 143 -38.24 -28.89 6.55
CA GLY A 143 -39.32 -28.46 5.67
C GLY A 143 -39.12 -27.05 5.10
N ASP A 144 -40.19 -26.50 4.53
CA ASP A 144 -40.21 -25.12 4.01
C ASP A 144 -40.08 -24.11 5.15
N CYS A 145 -39.13 -23.19 5.04
CA CYS A 145 -38.86 -22.17 6.04
C CYS A 145 -39.34 -20.76 5.61
N SER A 146 -40.12 -20.67 4.53
CA SER A 146 -40.58 -19.40 3.98
C SER A 146 -41.52 -18.64 4.92
N ASN A 147 -41.60 -17.32 4.78
CA ASN A 147 -42.54 -16.49 5.53
C ASN A 147 -43.99 -16.99 5.33
N GLY A 148 -44.76 -17.04 6.42
CA GLY A 148 -46.14 -17.50 6.44
C GLY A 148 -46.33 -19.01 6.62
N VAL A 149 -45.25 -19.82 6.60
CA VAL A 149 -45.35 -21.25 6.90
C VAL A 149 -45.77 -21.43 8.36
N VAL A 150 -46.86 -22.17 8.56
CA VAL A 150 -47.30 -22.59 9.90
C VAL A 150 -46.54 -23.86 10.27
N LEU A 151 -45.93 -23.86 11.45
CA LEU A 151 -45.24 -25.00 12.06
C LEU A 151 -46.19 -25.71 13.01
N ASP A 152 -46.93 -26.67 12.48
CA ASP A 152 -47.86 -27.53 13.21
C ASP A 152 -47.59 -29.02 12.92
N GLU A 153 -48.37 -29.89 13.54
CA GLU A 153 -48.27 -31.35 13.43
C GLU A 153 -48.59 -31.92 12.04
N ASN A 154 -49.23 -31.14 11.18
CA ASN A 154 -49.52 -31.49 9.79
C ASN A 154 -48.44 -30.96 8.84
N THR A 155 -47.60 -30.02 9.28
CA THR A 155 -46.51 -29.47 8.48
C THR A 155 -45.50 -30.57 8.13
N LYS A 156 -45.30 -30.77 6.82
CA LYS A 156 -44.26 -31.68 6.33
C LYS A 156 -42.88 -31.15 6.68
N GLY A 157 -41.96 -32.05 7.06
CA GLY A 157 -40.56 -31.71 7.31
C GLY A 157 -40.07 -32.02 8.72
N PHE A 158 -40.97 -32.19 9.68
CA PHE A 158 -40.59 -32.67 11.01
C PHE A 158 -40.14 -34.14 11.00
N VAL A 159 -39.01 -34.39 11.63
CA VAL A 159 -38.47 -35.73 11.86
C VAL A 159 -38.20 -35.87 13.36
N VAL A 160 -38.91 -36.79 14.02
CA VAL A 160 -38.80 -37.01 15.46
C VAL A 160 -38.23 -38.40 15.72
N TYR A 161 -37.18 -38.47 16.52
CA TYR A 161 -36.57 -39.69 17.02
C TYR A 161 -36.87 -39.86 18.51
N GLY A 162 -37.33 -41.04 18.89
CA GLY A 162 -37.37 -41.45 20.30
C GLY A 162 -36.12 -42.24 20.67
N PHE A 163 -35.55 -41.94 21.83
CA PHE A 163 -34.42 -42.66 22.42
C PHE A 163 -34.92 -43.57 23.52
N TYR A 164 -34.42 -44.80 23.53
CA TYR A 164 -34.87 -45.86 24.43
C TYR A 164 -33.70 -46.43 25.22
N GLU A 165 -34.00 -46.97 26.40
CA GLU A 165 -33.02 -47.67 27.23
C GLU A 165 -32.19 -48.69 26.45
N GLY A 166 -30.90 -48.76 26.75
CA GLY A 166 -29.93 -49.55 26.00
C GLY A 166 -29.40 -48.88 24.71
N GLY A 167 -29.57 -47.56 24.56
CA GLY A 167 -28.94 -46.75 23.51
C GLY A 167 -29.58 -46.87 22.12
N LYS A 168 -30.78 -47.43 22.02
CA LYS A 168 -31.50 -47.58 20.74
C LYS A 168 -32.29 -46.31 20.43
N SER A 169 -32.28 -45.87 19.17
CA SER A 169 -33.15 -44.80 18.69
C SER A 169 -34.01 -45.29 17.52
N LYS A 170 -35.21 -44.74 17.37
CA LYS A 170 -36.07 -44.97 16.20
C LYS A 170 -36.88 -43.73 15.87
N LYS A 171 -37.17 -43.54 14.58
CA LYS A 171 -38.12 -42.52 14.13
C LYS A 171 -39.49 -42.86 14.71
N VAL A 172 -40.13 -41.88 15.36
CA VAL A 172 -41.43 -42.01 15.99
C VAL A 172 -42.49 -41.21 15.23
N HIS A 173 -43.74 -41.66 15.35
CA HIS A 173 -44.93 -41.06 14.75
C HIS A 173 -45.93 -40.74 15.87
N ASN A 174 -47.00 -39.99 15.59
CA ASN A 174 -48.00 -39.54 16.56
C ASN A 174 -47.40 -38.67 17.67
N TRP A 175 -46.41 -37.85 17.32
CA TRP A 175 -45.98 -36.70 18.12
C TRP A 175 -46.92 -35.53 17.84
N THR A 176 -46.91 -34.52 18.71
CA THR A 176 -47.75 -33.31 18.61
C THR A 176 -46.88 -32.06 18.73
N ILE A 177 -47.37 -30.92 18.25
CA ILE A 177 -46.74 -29.62 18.50
C ILE A 177 -47.60 -28.81 19.45
N GLN A 178 -47.01 -28.42 20.58
CA GLN A 178 -47.64 -27.48 21.49
C GLN A 178 -47.44 -26.05 20.97
N SER A 179 -48.55 -25.32 20.82
CA SER A 179 -48.58 -23.92 20.34
C SER A 179 -47.92 -23.73 18.96
N PRO A 180 -48.58 -24.16 17.87
CA PRO A 180 -48.12 -23.90 16.51
C PRO A 180 -47.69 -22.46 16.30
N GLN A 181 -46.62 -22.26 15.54
CA GLN A 181 -46.08 -20.93 15.25
C GLN A 181 -46.08 -20.68 13.76
N THR A 182 -46.33 -19.45 13.34
CA THR A 182 -46.15 -19.03 11.95
C THR A 182 -44.78 -18.39 11.81
N LEU A 183 -43.98 -18.86 10.84
CA LEU A 183 -42.72 -18.21 10.49
C LEU A 183 -42.99 -16.81 9.97
N LYS A 184 -42.31 -15.82 10.55
CA LYS A 184 -42.35 -14.43 10.12
C LYS A 184 -40.99 -14.04 9.56
N THR A 185 -40.99 -13.20 8.53
CA THR A 185 -39.78 -12.61 7.93
C THR A 185 -38.85 -12.08 9.01
N ASP A 186 -37.54 -12.30 8.85
CA ASP A 186 -36.46 -11.92 9.79
C ASP A 186 -36.48 -12.60 11.17
N GLU A 187 -37.53 -13.33 11.53
CA GLU A 187 -37.69 -13.96 12.84
C GLU A 187 -37.35 -15.46 12.82
N ALA A 188 -37.26 -16.03 14.03
CA ALA A 188 -37.24 -17.48 14.25
C ALA A 188 -38.40 -17.87 15.16
N ALA A 189 -39.08 -18.96 14.82
CA ALA A 189 -40.15 -19.52 15.63
C ALA A 189 -39.62 -20.64 16.52
N LYS A 190 -40.05 -20.65 17.78
CA LYS A 190 -39.76 -21.74 18.72
C LYS A 190 -41.01 -22.61 18.90
N VAL A 191 -40.93 -23.87 18.49
CA VAL A 191 -42.02 -24.85 18.65
C VAL A 191 -41.61 -25.95 19.63
N LYS A 192 -42.56 -26.44 20.42
CA LYS A 192 -42.34 -27.54 21.37
C LYS A 192 -42.96 -28.81 20.80
N VAL A 193 -42.14 -29.79 20.48
CA VAL A 193 -42.57 -31.10 19.98
C VAL A 193 -42.71 -32.04 21.17
N GLU A 194 -43.86 -32.73 21.28
CA GLU A 194 -44.13 -33.67 22.38
C GLU A 194 -44.44 -35.07 21.88
N TYR A 195 -43.90 -36.07 22.57
CA TYR A 195 -44.20 -37.47 22.33
C TYR A 195 -44.10 -38.27 23.63
N LYS A 196 -45.22 -38.90 24.02
CA LYS A 196 -45.33 -39.78 25.21
C LYS A 196 -44.75 -39.17 26.50
N GLY A 197 -45.05 -37.90 26.77
CA GLY A 197 -44.63 -37.19 27.99
C GLY A 197 -43.23 -36.58 27.94
N PHE A 198 -42.45 -36.84 26.88
CA PHE A 198 -41.18 -36.15 26.62
C PHE A 198 -41.38 -35.02 25.62
N SER A 199 -40.56 -33.97 25.75
CA SER A 199 -40.60 -32.82 24.86
C SER A 199 -39.22 -32.40 24.38
N ASP A 200 -39.15 -31.88 23.16
CA ASP A 200 -37.98 -31.21 22.60
C ASP A 200 -38.39 -29.84 22.02
N TYR A 201 -37.49 -28.86 22.06
CA TYR A 201 -37.74 -27.53 21.50
C TYR A 201 -36.96 -27.35 20.21
N LEU A 202 -37.67 -26.96 19.16
CA LEU A 202 -37.08 -26.60 17.88
C LEU A 202 -37.16 -25.10 17.67
N VAL A 203 -36.03 -24.51 17.27
CA VAL A 203 -35.97 -23.15 16.74
C VAL A 203 -35.82 -23.25 15.24
N VAL A 204 -36.82 -22.78 14.51
CA VAL A 204 -36.83 -22.76 13.05
C VAL A 204 -36.76 -21.31 12.59
N ALA A 205 -35.68 -20.94 11.92
CA ALA A 205 -35.51 -19.60 11.39
C ALA A 205 -36.22 -19.44 10.04
N CYS A 206 -36.90 -18.31 9.84
CA CYS A 206 -37.47 -18.00 8.54
C CYS A 206 -36.36 -17.80 7.51
N SER A 207 -36.49 -18.43 6.33
CA SER A 207 -35.55 -18.27 5.21
C SER A 207 -35.76 -16.97 4.44
N THR A 208 -36.93 -16.34 4.56
CA THR A 208 -37.22 -15.02 3.98
C THR A 208 -36.58 -13.94 4.86
N LYS A 209 -35.62 -13.21 4.31
CA LYS A 209 -34.89 -12.12 4.98
C LYS A 209 -35.11 -10.79 4.26
N THR A 210 -35.26 -9.71 5.01
CA THR A 210 -35.28 -8.35 4.46
C THR A 210 -33.86 -7.83 4.25
N VAL A 211 -33.72 -6.89 3.32
CA VAL A 211 -32.48 -6.16 3.09
C VAL A 211 -32.30 -5.08 4.17
N LEU A 212 -31.09 -4.96 4.69
CA LEU A 212 -30.70 -3.90 5.65
C LEU A 212 -30.10 -2.69 4.93
N ARG A 213 -29.22 -2.95 3.96
CA ARG A 213 -28.59 -1.93 3.11
C ARG A 213 -28.12 -2.54 1.79
N ILE A 214 -27.91 -1.68 0.81
CA ILE A 214 -27.28 -2.01 -0.45
C ILE A 214 -25.93 -1.29 -0.56
N THR A 215 -24.94 -1.92 -1.17
CA THR A 215 -23.59 -1.35 -1.35
C THR A 215 -23.20 -1.42 -2.82
N PRO A 216 -23.22 -0.29 -3.55
CA PRO A 216 -22.76 -0.24 -4.93
C PRO A 216 -21.23 -0.21 -5.01
N THR A 217 -20.66 -0.99 -5.92
CA THR A 217 -19.23 -1.00 -6.26
C THR A 217 -19.08 -0.85 -7.77
N TYR A 218 -18.28 0.11 -8.22
CA TYR A 218 -17.90 0.26 -9.62
C TYR A 218 -16.60 -0.51 -9.89
N THR A 219 -16.54 -1.27 -10.99
CA THR A 219 -15.41 -2.14 -11.35
C THR A 219 -14.76 -1.80 -12.70
N GLY A 220 -15.26 -0.78 -13.40
CA GLY A 220 -14.72 -0.36 -14.70
C GLY A 220 -13.50 0.56 -14.61
N GLU A 221 -12.95 0.91 -15.77
CA GLU A 221 -11.88 1.91 -15.88
C GLU A 221 -12.41 3.34 -15.77
N LEU A 222 -11.58 4.27 -15.28
CA LEU A 222 -11.94 5.68 -15.13
C LEU A 222 -11.35 6.59 -16.22
N SER A 223 -10.76 6.00 -17.27
CA SER A 223 -10.12 6.73 -18.37
C SER A 223 -11.15 7.41 -19.28
N LYS A 224 -10.75 8.49 -19.95
CA LYS A 224 -11.60 9.21 -20.90
C LYS A 224 -12.05 8.28 -22.03
N GLY A 225 -13.32 8.38 -22.41
CA GLY A 225 -13.94 7.57 -23.46
C GLY A 225 -14.52 6.25 -22.97
N THR A 226 -14.29 5.87 -21.71
CA THR A 226 -14.91 4.69 -21.11
C THR A 226 -16.43 4.90 -20.99
N ALA A 227 -17.19 3.93 -21.48
CA ALA A 227 -18.64 3.87 -21.29
C ALA A 227 -18.95 3.20 -19.95
N VAL A 228 -19.69 3.89 -19.09
CA VAL A 228 -20.21 3.37 -17.83
C VAL A 228 -21.63 2.89 -18.08
N THR A 229 -21.81 1.57 -18.08
CA THR A 229 -23.10 0.88 -18.19
C THR A 229 -23.34 0.01 -16.95
N LYS A 230 -24.51 -0.63 -16.87
CA LYS A 230 -24.86 -1.55 -15.77
C LYS A 230 -23.82 -2.65 -15.55
N ASP A 231 -23.18 -3.13 -16.61
CA ASP A 231 -22.18 -4.21 -16.57
C ASP A 231 -20.93 -3.85 -15.77
N ASN A 232 -20.68 -2.56 -15.54
CA ASN A 232 -19.53 -2.08 -14.76
C ASN A 232 -19.84 -1.94 -13.26
N TRP A 233 -21.02 -2.34 -12.81
CA TRP A 233 -21.45 -2.22 -11.42
C TRP A 233 -21.66 -3.59 -10.79
N ARG A 234 -21.40 -3.65 -9.48
CA ARG A 234 -21.78 -4.75 -8.61
C ARG A 234 -22.48 -4.19 -7.38
N ILE A 235 -23.72 -4.59 -7.14
CA ILE A 235 -24.54 -4.10 -6.02
C ILE A 235 -24.78 -5.28 -5.09
N GLU A 236 -24.21 -5.19 -3.88
CA GLU A 236 -24.41 -6.20 -2.86
C GLU A 236 -25.46 -5.75 -1.84
N ALA A 237 -26.47 -6.59 -1.61
CA ALA A 237 -27.39 -6.43 -0.50
C ALA A 237 -26.84 -7.15 0.74
N GLN A 238 -26.96 -6.51 1.90
CA GLN A 238 -26.78 -7.16 3.18
C GLN A 238 -28.15 -7.50 3.75
N TYR A 239 -28.39 -8.76 4.12
CA TYR A 239 -29.67 -9.23 4.62
C TYR A 239 -29.69 -9.28 6.15
N ASN A 240 -30.87 -9.07 6.72
CA ASN A 240 -31.10 -9.20 8.15
C ASN A 240 -30.88 -10.65 8.62
N SER A 241 -30.37 -10.83 9.83
CA SER A 241 -30.16 -12.15 10.42
C SER A 241 -30.56 -12.18 11.89
N TYR A 242 -31.01 -13.35 12.34
CA TYR A 242 -31.41 -13.61 13.72
C TYR A 242 -30.23 -14.01 14.63
N ASP A 243 -29.10 -14.40 14.04
CA ASP A 243 -27.92 -14.91 14.74
C ASP A 243 -26.73 -13.92 14.69
N GLU A 244 -27.00 -12.65 14.37
CA GLU A 244 -26.04 -11.56 14.16
C GLU A 244 -25.02 -11.78 13.03
N ASN A 245 -25.04 -12.93 12.35
CA ASN A 245 -24.21 -13.22 11.19
C ASN A 245 -24.95 -12.84 9.90
N TYR A 246 -24.78 -11.60 9.47
CA TYR A 246 -25.37 -11.13 8.22
C TYR A 246 -24.85 -11.91 7.02
N THR A 247 -25.74 -12.18 6.07
CA THR A 247 -25.39 -12.71 4.76
C THR A 247 -25.42 -11.59 3.72
N THR A 248 -24.66 -11.76 2.65
CA THR A 248 -24.70 -10.85 1.49
C THR A 248 -25.11 -11.59 0.22
N GLY A 249 -25.64 -10.85 -0.75
CA GLY A 249 -26.02 -11.37 -2.05
C GLY A 249 -25.89 -10.31 -3.13
N ASP A 250 -25.55 -10.75 -4.34
CA ASP A 250 -25.50 -9.88 -5.52
C ASP A 250 -26.92 -9.64 -6.03
N ILE A 251 -27.35 -8.38 -6.05
CA ILE A 251 -28.67 -7.94 -6.49
C ILE A 251 -28.58 -6.99 -7.68
N THR A 252 -27.43 -6.94 -8.36
CA THR A 252 -27.16 -6.02 -9.49
C THR A 252 -28.27 -6.07 -10.53
N GLU A 253 -28.76 -7.27 -10.86
CA GLU A 253 -29.79 -7.42 -11.89
C GLU A 253 -31.15 -6.83 -11.49
N ASN A 254 -31.44 -6.82 -10.20
CA ASN A 254 -32.68 -6.30 -9.63
C ASN A 254 -32.62 -4.79 -9.34
N CYS A 255 -31.49 -4.15 -9.58
CA CYS A 255 -31.31 -2.71 -9.37
C CYS A 255 -31.55 -1.91 -10.66
N THR A 256 -32.05 -0.69 -10.50
CA THR A 256 -32.06 0.33 -11.55
C THR A 256 -30.93 1.33 -11.29
N ILE A 257 -30.14 1.65 -12.31
CA ILE A 257 -29.03 2.59 -12.23
C ILE A 257 -29.29 3.74 -13.20
N GLU A 258 -29.32 4.97 -12.68
CA GLU A 258 -29.55 6.19 -13.44
C GLU A 258 -28.39 7.16 -13.25
N PRO A 259 -27.81 7.72 -14.33
CA PRO A 259 -28.07 7.43 -15.74
C PRO A 259 -27.65 6.01 -16.15
N ALA A 260 -28.34 5.44 -17.14
CA ALA A 260 -28.10 4.07 -17.61
C ALA A 260 -26.81 3.91 -18.43
N ASN A 261 -26.37 4.98 -19.10
CA ASN A 261 -25.13 5.03 -19.86
C ASN A 261 -24.53 6.43 -19.80
N VAL A 262 -23.25 6.50 -19.49
CA VAL A 262 -22.44 7.73 -19.53
C VAL A 262 -21.10 7.41 -20.16
N THR A 263 -20.63 8.24 -21.09
CA THR A 263 -19.23 8.21 -21.54
C THR A 263 -18.43 9.21 -20.73
N LEU A 264 -17.35 8.76 -20.11
CA LEU A 264 -16.47 9.60 -19.30
C LEU A 264 -15.70 10.58 -20.18
N GLU A 265 -15.74 11.86 -19.81
CA GLU A 265 -14.93 12.92 -20.40
C GLU A 265 -13.87 13.39 -19.40
N ALA A 266 -12.76 13.93 -19.93
CA ALA A 266 -11.69 14.45 -19.09
C ALA A 266 -12.20 15.56 -18.14
N ASP A 267 -11.71 15.54 -16.91
CA ASP A 267 -12.19 16.37 -15.78
C ASP A 267 -13.67 16.15 -15.41
N GLY A 268 -14.35 15.17 -16.02
CA GLY A 268 -15.77 14.90 -15.79
C GLY A 268 -16.04 14.27 -14.43
N SER A 269 -17.11 14.72 -13.78
CA SER A 269 -17.66 14.12 -12.57
C SER A 269 -19.13 13.80 -12.78
N TYR A 270 -19.52 12.58 -12.38
CA TYR A 270 -20.81 11.99 -12.68
C TYR A 270 -21.40 11.38 -11.41
N GLU A 271 -22.71 11.54 -11.25
CA GLU A 271 -23.45 11.00 -10.12
C GLU A 271 -24.43 9.94 -10.62
N PHE A 272 -24.38 8.76 -10.01
CA PHE A 272 -25.24 7.63 -10.32
C PHE A 272 -26.17 7.37 -9.14
N THR A 273 -27.45 7.22 -9.42
CA THR A 273 -28.47 6.81 -8.46
C THR A 273 -28.80 5.34 -8.67
N ILE A 274 -28.58 4.52 -7.64
CA ILE A 274 -28.93 3.11 -7.60
C ILE A 274 -30.21 2.96 -6.80
N LYS A 275 -31.24 2.34 -7.39
CA LYS A 275 -32.53 2.06 -6.74
C LYS A 275 -32.79 0.56 -6.71
N TYR A 276 -33.28 0.08 -5.58
CA TYR A 276 -33.69 -1.31 -5.36
C TYR A 276 -34.96 -1.34 -4.50
N THR A 277 -35.89 -2.25 -4.79
CA THR A 277 -37.07 -2.50 -3.96
C THR A 277 -37.00 -3.93 -3.43
N ASP A 278 -36.97 -4.08 -2.11
CA ASP A 278 -36.91 -5.38 -1.47
C ASP A 278 -38.26 -6.11 -1.64
N PRO A 279 -38.31 -7.27 -2.32
CA PRO A 279 -39.55 -8.01 -2.54
C PRO A 279 -40.15 -8.60 -1.26
N ALA A 280 -39.39 -8.71 -0.17
CA ALA A 280 -39.88 -9.30 1.08
C ALA A 280 -40.80 -8.35 1.86
N ASN A 281 -40.61 -7.03 1.72
CA ASN A 281 -41.34 -6.01 2.49
C ASN A 281 -41.72 -4.75 1.67
N ASN A 282 -41.44 -4.72 0.37
CA ASN A 282 -41.61 -3.57 -0.53
C ASN A 282 -40.87 -2.30 -0.09
N LYS A 283 -39.82 -2.41 0.74
CA LYS A 283 -39.00 -1.28 1.16
C LYS A 283 -38.08 -0.87 0.03
N GLU A 284 -38.05 0.42 -0.27
CA GLU A 284 -37.14 1.00 -1.25
C GLU A 284 -35.79 1.37 -0.63
N PHE A 285 -34.73 1.11 -1.38
CA PHE A 285 -33.36 1.51 -1.11
C PHE A 285 -32.88 2.39 -2.26
N LYS A 286 -32.26 3.52 -1.91
CA LYS A 286 -31.71 4.48 -2.86
C LYS A 286 -30.32 4.91 -2.39
N GLU A 287 -29.32 4.64 -3.20
CA GLU A 287 -27.94 5.04 -2.95
C GLU A 287 -27.41 5.91 -4.09
N THR A 288 -26.51 6.83 -3.75
CA THR A 288 -25.88 7.74 -4.71
C THR A 288 -24.38 7.51 -4.73
N TYR A 289 -23.82 7.31 -5.91
CA TYR A 289 -22.40 7.04 -6.10
C TYR A 289 -21.79 8.04 -7.07
N LYS A 290 -20.68 8.67 -6.68
CA LYS A 290 -19.97 9.65 -7.50
C LYS A 290 -18.74 9.03 -8.15
N LEU A 291 -18.66 9.15 -9.47
CA LEU A 291 -17.49 8.78 -10.26
C LEU A 291 -16.83 10.03 -10.84
N ALA A 292 -15.51 10.03 -10.88
CA ALA A 292 -14.73 11.06 -11.54
C ALA A 292 -13.78 10.41 -12.55
N CYS A 293 -13.66 11.00 -13.73
CA CYS A 293 -12.69 10.56 -14.72
C CYS A 293 -11.27 10.78 -14.19
N SER A 294 -10.38 9.82 -14.40
CA SER A 294 -8.97 9.93 -14.00
C SER A 294 -8.14 10.78 -14.96
N ASP A 295 -8.62 10.95 -16.20
CA ASP A 295 -7.97 11.82 -17.19
C ASP A 295 -8.26 13.28 -16.91
N ARG A 296 -7.18 14.06 -16.78
CA ARG A 296 -7.21 15.50 -16.53
C ARG A 296 -6.76 16.28 -17.75
N THR A 297 -7.42 17.40 -18.01
CA THR A 297 -7.06 18.30 -19.11
C THR A 297 -5.88 19.18 -18.71
N VAL A 298 -4.79 19.10 -19.47
CA VAL A 298 -3.63 19.98 -19.30
C VAL A 298 -3.96 21.36 -19.88
N THR A 299 -3.80 22.41 -19.08
CA THR A 299 -4.03 23.80 -19.48
C THR A 299 -2.73 24.53 -19.81
N LYS A 300 -1.67 24.25 -19.07
CA LYS A 300 -0.34 24.87 -19.21
C LYS A 300 0.78 23.85 -19.01
N LEU A 301 1.89 24.06 -19.70
CA LEU A 301 3.15 23.34 -19.49
C LEU A 301 4.26 24.32 -19.15
N GLU A 302 5.10 23.94 -18.22
CA GLU A 302 6.33 24.65 -17.86
C GLU A 302 7.48 23.65 -17.81
N ALA A 303 8.66 24.10 -18.22
CA ALA A 303 9.86 23.27 -18.21
C ALA A 303 11.04 24.04 -17.64
N SER A 304 11.88 23.33 -16.90
CA SER A 304 13.12 23.84 -16.33
C SER A 304 14.26 22.87 -16.59
N TYR A 305 15.47 23.40 -16.71
CA TYR A 305 16.69 22.63 -16.95
C TYR A 305 17.71 22.89 -15.84
N SER A 306 18.24 21.81 -15.26
CA SER A 306 19.21 21.86 -14.16
C SER A 306 20.57 21.22 -14.51
N GLY A 307 20.77 20.81 -15.76
CA GLY A 307 22.02 20.19 -16.20
C GLY A 307 23.11 21.21 -16.57
N SER A 308 24.21 20.71 -17.16
CA SER A 308 25.34 21.53 -17.60
C SER A 308 24.95 22.61 -18.60
N LYS A 309 25.51 23.81 -18.45
CA LYS A 309 25.31 24.93 -19.38
C LYS A 309 26.58 25.28 -20.16
N SER A 310 27.58 24.41 -20.16
CA SER A 310 28.81 24.63 -20.92
C SER A 310 28.56 24.49 -22.42
N GLU A 311 29.37 25.17 -23.22
CA GLU A 311 29.43 24.98 -24.66
C GLU A 311 29.62 23.49 -25.02
N GLY A 312 28.99 23.06 -26.11
CA GLY A 312 29.02 21.67 -26.57
C GLY A 312 28.01 20.75 -25.87
N THR A 313 27.40 21.18 -24.76
CA THR A 313 26.35 20.39 -24.09
C THR A 313 25.16 20.19 -25.02
N VAL A 314 24.76 18.94 -25.22
CA VAL A 314 23.56 18.56 -25.97
C VAL A 314 22.37 18.47 -25.02
N ILE A 315 21.31 19.19 -25.33
CA ILE A 315 20.03 19.17 -24.62
C ILE A 315 19.04 18.33 -25.42
N ASP A 316 18.62 17.22 -24.84
CA ASP A 316 17.70 16.24 -25.40
C ASP A 316 16.71 15.70 -24.36
N ALA A 317 15.94 14.66 -24.72
CA ALA A 317 14.92 14.08 -23.84
C ALA A 317 15.48 13.31 -22.62
N SER A 318 16.77 13.00 -22.62
CA SER A 318 17.45 12.31 -21.51
C SER A 318 18.18 13.27 -20.58
N SER A 319 18.23 14.55 -20.94
CA SER A 319 18.84 15.61 -20.14
C SER A 319 18.04 15.93 -18.88
N ASP A 320 18.63 16.67 -17.94
CA ASP A 320 18.03 17.07 -16.65
C ASP A 320 16.90 18.12 -16.80
N ILE A 321 15.84 17.74 -17.51
CA ILE A 321 14.67 18.55 -17.79
C ILE A 321 13.53 18.09 -16.88
N THR A 322 12.99 19.03 -16.10
CA THR A 322 11.74 18.81 -15.35
C THR A 322 10.61 19.50 -16.08
N VAL A 323 9.55 18.75 -16.39
CA VAL A 323 8.33 19.28 -17.02
C VAL A 323 7.19 19.23 -16.00
N THR A 324 6.54 20.37 -15.79
CA THR A 324 5.40 20.52 -14.88
C THR A 324 4.16 20.84 -15.71
N ALA A 325 3.11 20.04 -15.54
CA ALA A 325 1.81 20.29 -16.13
C ALA A 325 0.91 20.98 -15.10
N THR A 326 0.18 22.00 -15.55
CA THR A 326 -0.97 22.55 -14.81
C THR A 326 -2.24 21.98 -15.42
N TYR A 327 -3.14 21.50 -14.58
CA TYR A 327 -4.43 20.95 -14.99
C TYR A 327 -5.56 21.97 -14.83
N LYS A 328 -6.74 21.64 -15.37
CA LYS A 328 -7.91 22.53 -15.36
C LYS A 328 -8.43 22.82 -13.95
N ASP A 329 -8.26 21.89 -13.02
CA ASP A 329 -8.60 22.06 -11.60
C ASP A 329 -7.61 22.97 -10.84
N GLY A 330 -6.55 23.44 -11.51
CA GLY A 330 -5.51 24.29 -10.93
C GLY A 330 -4.36 23.50 -10.28
N THR A 331 -4.46 22.17 -10.19
CA THR A 331 -3.38 21.34 -9.66
C THR A 331 -2.17 21.32 -10.60
N GLN A 332 -0.99 21.09 -10.03
CA GLN A 332 0.25 21.03 -10.77
C GLN A 332 1.04 19.77 -10.41
N GLU A 333 1.61 19.12 -11.41
CA GLU A 333 2.40 17.90 -11.20
C GLU A 333 3.58 17.84 -12.16
N LYS A 334 4.67 17.22 -11.70
CA LYS A 334 5.78 16.81 -12.57
C LYS A 334 5.32 15.64 -13.42
N VAL A 335 5.43 15.78 -14.73
CA VAL A 335 4.97 14.77 -15.68
C VAL A 335 6.12 14.08 -16.38
N THR A 336 5.91 12.80 -16.70
CA THR A 336 6.80 11.97 -17.52
C THR A 336 6.13 11.69 -18.88
N GLY A 337 6.87 11.13 -19.84
CA GLY A 337 6.34 10.81 -21.18
C GLY A 337 6.10 12.02 -22.09
N TRP A 338 6.68 13.17 -21.76
CA TRP A 338 6.82 14.30 -22.68
C TRP A 338 7.89 14.01 -23.72
N THR A 339 7.89 14.76 -24.82
CA THR A 339 8.83 14.60 -25.93
C THR A 339 9.46 15.94 -26.32
N ILE A 340 10.61 15.86 -27.01
CA ILE A 340 11.27 17.01 -27.63
C ILE A 340 11.34 16.78 -29.14
N ASP A 341 10.97 17.79 -29.92
CA ASP A 341 10.94 17.70 -31.40
C ASP A 341 12.37 17.61 -31.97
N LYS A 342 13.31 18.37 -31.42
CA LYS A 342 14.72 18.45 -31.87
C LYS A 342 15.64 18.79 -30.70
N SER A 343 16.75 18.05 -30.58
CA SER A 343 17.82 18.36 -29.63
C SER A 343 18.55 19.65 -30.01
N ALA A 344 19.16 20.30 -29.02
CA ALA A 344 19.93 21.53 -29.22
C ALA A 344 21.31 21.41 -28.57
N THR A 345 22.35 21.78 -29.30
CA THR A 345 23.70 21.90 -28.74
C THR A 345 23.92 23.35 -28.31
N LEU A 346 24.34 23.55 -27.07
CA LEU A 346 24.68 24.87 -26.56
C LEU A 346 25.93 25.40 -27.26
N LYS A 347 25.84 26.66 -27.71
CA LYS A 347 26.94 27.42 -28.28
C LYS A 347 27.22 28.62 -27.38
N ALA A 348 28.49 29.00 -27.28
CA ALA A 348 28.89 30.14 -26.47
C ALA A 348 28.07 31.39 -26.83
N ASP A 349 27.66 32.15 -25.81
CA ASP A 349 26.84 33.35 -25.96
C ASP A 349 25.45 33.21 -26.61
N GLU A 350 25.00 31.98 -26.89
CA GLU A 350 23.68 31.72 -27.47
C GLU A 350 22.70 31.15 -26.43
N THR A 351 21.41 31.35 -26.71
CA THR A 351 20.31 30.70 -25.98
C THR A 351 19.68 29.63 -26.87
N ALA A 352 19.79 28.37 -26.47
CA ALA A 352 19.06 27.30 -27.10
C ALA A 352 17.58 27.37 -26.71
N SER A 353 16.70 27.12 -27.68
CA SER A 353 15.26 27.03 -27.48
C SER A 353 14.77 25.64 -27.86
N ILE A 354 14.24 24.91 -26.89
CA ILE A 354 13.78 23.53 -27.04
C ILE A 354 12.27 23.51 -26.88
N LYS A 355 11.57 22.96 -27.87
CA LYS A 355 10.12 22.76 -27.79
C LYS A 355 9.82 21.40 -27.18
N ILE A 356 9.06 21.42 -26.09
CA ILE A 356 8.65 20.25 -25.33
C ILE A 356 7.13 20.07 -25.51
N THR A 357 6.69 18.84 -25.77
CA THR A 357 5.29 18.50 -26.01
C THR A 357 4.79 17.44 -25.01
N TYR A 358 3.58 17.62 -24.48
CA TYR A 358 2.90 16.66 -23.61
C TYR A 358 1.38 16.81 -23.73
N LYS A 359 0.64 15.70 -23.92
CA LYS A 359 -0.84 15.66 -24.07
C LYS A 359 -1.41 16.82 -24.92
N ASN A 360 -0.88 16.99 -26.14
CA ASN A 360 -1.25 18.03 -27.12
C ASN A 360 -1.02 19.49 -26.68
N LYS A 361 -0.30 19.72 -25.58
CA LYS A 361 0.23 21.03 -25.19
C LYS A 361 1.72 21.08 -25.47
N SER A 362 2.24 22.28 -25.67
CA SER A 362 3.67 22.49 -25.82
C SER A 362 4.15 23.72 -25.06
N CYS A 363 5.41 23.70 -24.66
CA CYS A 363 6.11 24.85 -24.07
C CYS A 363 7.52 24.96 -24.67
N THR A 364 8.15 26.11 -24.48
CA THR A 364 9.54 26.34 -24.91
C THR A 364 10.42 26.49 -23.69
N LEU A 365 11.37 25.57 -23.56
CA LEU A 365 12.47 25.67 -22.61
C LEU A 365 13.60 26.48 -23.27
N LYS A 366 14.00 27.57 -22.61
CA LYS A 366 15.16 28.38 -23.02
C LYS A 366 16.33 28.09 -22.09
N VAL A 367 17.47 27.73 -22.66
CA VAL A 367 18.71 27.47 -21.91
C VAL A 367 19.81 28.34 -22.48
N GLU A 368 20.28 29.28 -21.67
CA GLU A 368 21.42 30.14 -21.98
C GLU A 368 22.72 29.39 -21.69
N CYS A 369 23.64 29.42 -22.65
CA CYS A 369 24.98 28.88 -22.46
C CYS A 369 25.77 29.76 -21.48
N SER A 370 26.42 29.13 -20.51
CA SER A 370 27.30 29.80 -19.55
C SER A 370 28.68 30.14 -20.11
N SER A 371 29.09 29.51 -21.22
CA SER A 371 30.36 29.79 -21.90
C SER A 371 30.26 31.10 -22.68
N LEU A 372 31.31 31.91 -22.56
CA LEU A 372 31.46 33.17 -23.31
C LEU A 372 32.23 32.89 -24.59
N SER A 373 31.88 33.60 -25.67
CA SER A 373 32.73 33.59 -26.87
C SER A 373 34.09 34.22 -26.56
N PRO A 374 35.15 33.89 -27.33
CA PRO A 374 36.47 34.47 -27.12
C PRO A 374 36.45 36.00 -27.09
N SER A 375 35.65 36.64 -27.96
CA SER A 375 35.52 38.10 -28.02
C SER A 375 34.97 38.71 -26.73
N LYS A 376 33.90 38.12 -26.15
CA LYS A 376 33.29 38.62 -24.91
C LYS A 376 34.14 38.30 -23.69
N TYR A 377 34.80 37.15 -23.66
CA TYR A 377 35.74 36.82 -22.58
C TYR A 377 36.88 37.83 -22.56
N LYS A 378 37.55 38.05 -23.69
CA LYS A 378 38.64 39.04 -23.83
C LYS A 378 38.20 40.46 -23.46
N ALA A 379 36.95 40.84 -23.76
CA ALA A 379 36.39 42.14 -23.38
C ALA A 379 36.15 42.30 -21.86
N LYS A 380 35.97 41.20 -21.11
CA LYS A 380 35.86 41.22 -19.64
C LYS A 380 37.22 41.29 -18.94
N CYS A 381 38.30 40.92 -19.63
CA CYS A 381 39.66 40.99 -19.10
C CYS A 381 40.11 42.44 -18.93
N GLN A 382 40.69 42.73 -17.78
CA GLN A 382 41.13 44.07 -17.41
C GLN A 382 42.64 44.19 -17.50
N SER A 383 43.13 45.34 -17.97
CA SER A 383 44.55 45.68 -17.87
C SER A 383 44.88 46.11 -16.44
N ILE A 384 45.44 45.19 -15.66
CA ILE A 384 45.91 45.43 -14.29
C ILE A 384 47.44 45.45 -14.34
N SER A 385 48.10 46.40 -13.66
CA SER A 385 49.56 46.44 -13.66
C SER A 385 50.17 45.27 -12.87
N TYR A 386 51.37 44.85 -13.26
CA TYR A 386 52.15 43.83 -12.53
C TYR A 386 52.28 44.16 -11.04
N ASP A 387 52.70 45.40 -10.72
CA ASP A 387 52.86 45.88 -9.35
C ASP A 387 51.61 45.68 -8.49
N ASN A 388 50.41 45.88 -9.05
CA ASN A 388 49.17 45.71 -8.32
C ASN A 388 48.90 44.24 -8.00
N LEU A 389 49.15 43.33 -8.95
CA LEU A 389 49.02 41.89 -8.74
C LEU A 389 50.06 41.36 -7.75
N ALA A 390 51.30 41.81 -7.86
CA ALA A 390 52.41 41.39 -7.00
C ALA A 390 52.27 41.90 -5.56
N ARG A 391 51.85 43.16 -5.38
CA ARG A 391 51.75 43.79 -4.05
C ARG A 391 50.43 43.50 -3.34
N ASN A 392 49.34 43.30 -4.08
CA ASN A 392 48.00 43.11 -3.54
C ASN A 392 47.28 41.87 -4.11
N PRO A 393 47.89 40.66 -4.06
CA PRO A 393 47.36 39.48 -4.75
C PRO A 393 45.95 39.10 -4.30
N GLU A 394 45.65 39.16 -3.00
CA GLU A 394 44.33 38.80 -2.46
C GLU A 394 43.20 39.71 -2.98
N LYS A 395 43.50 40.97 -3.32
CA LYS A 395 42.50 41.90 -3.88
C LYS A 395 42.09 41.54 -5.31
N TYR A 396 43.01 40.94 -6.07
CA TYR A 396 42.84 40.72 -7.49
C TYR A 396 42.66 39.25 -7.86
N LYS A 397 42.85 38.31 -6.93
CA LYS A 397 42.63 36.88 -7.14
C LYS A 397 41.21 36.63 -7.68
N GLY A 398 41.11 35.81 -8.73
CA GLY A 398 39.85 35.53 -9.43
C GLY A 398 39.41 36.61 -10.42
N LYS A 399 40.17 37.69 -10.61
CA LYS A 399 39.88 38.69 -11.65
C LYS A 399 40.44 38.23 -12.99
N LEU A 400 39.68 38.51 -14.04
CA LEU A 400 40.13 38.32 -15.42
C LEU A 400 41.08 39.46 -15.81
N VAL A 401 42.30 39.11 -16.20
CA VAL A 401 43.38 40.04 -16.54
C VAL A 401 43.81 39.91 -18.00
N LYS A 402 44.38 40.99 -18.52
CA LYS A 402 45.00 41.07 -19.85
C LYS A 402 46.40 41.63 -19.72
N PHE A 403 47.37 40.93 -20.31
CA PHE A 403 48.75 41.39 -20.45
C PHE A 403 49.28 41.14 -21.86
N THR A 404 50.20 41.99 -22.28
CA THR A 404 51.04 41.76 -23.46
C THR A 404 52.48 41.72 -22.99
N GLY A 405 53.23 40.70 -23.40
CA GLY A 405 54.58 40.50 -22.90
C GLY A 405 55.41 39.58 -23.77
N LYS A 406 56.70 39.52 -23.47
CA LYS A 406 57.67 38.69 -24.18
C LYS A 406 57.92 37.39 -23.42
N VAL A 407 57.80 36.26 -24.09
CA VAL A 407 58.05 34.93 -23.53
C VAL A 407 59.55 34.75 -23.30
N ILE A 408 59.93 34.38 -22.08
CA ILE A 408 61.33 34.17 -21.66
C ILE A 408 61.65 32.73 -21.26
N GLN A 409 60.61 31.90 -21.08
CA GLN A 409 60.78 30.47 -20.82
C GLN A 409 59.49 29.74 -21.20
N VAL A 410 59.64 28.59 -21.87
CA VAL A 410 58.54 27.69 -22.24
C VAL A 410 58.75 26.33 -21.59
N GLN A 411 57.70 25.80 -20.96
CA GLN A 411 57.61 24.42 -20.52
C GLN A 411 56.31 23.84 -21.11
N GLU A 412 56.43 23.08 -22.20
CA GLU A 412 55.27 22.49 -22.89
C GLU A 412 54.64 21.37 -22.05
N ALA A 413 53.31 21.25 -22.12
CA ALA A 413 52.59 20.11 -21.56
C ALA A 413 53.03 18.79 -22.22
N GLU A 414 53.24 17.75 -21.41
CA GLU A 414 53.63 16.43 -21.91
C GLU A 414 52.42 15.55 -22.26
N SER A 415 51.22 15.88 -21.76
CA SER A 415 49.97 15.17 -22.06
C SER A 415 48.75 16.08 -21.87
N ILE A 416 47.59 15.64 -22.35
CA ILE A 416 46.29 16.32 -22.17
C ILE A 416 45.88 16.52 -20.69
N LEU A 417 46.58 15.89 -19.74
CA LEU A 417 46.33 16.05 -18.30
C LEU A 417 47.13 17.20 -17.67
N TYR A 418 48.02 17.86 -18.43
CA TYR A 418 48.90 18.93 -17.93
C TYR A 418 48.76 20.20 -18.76
N TYR A 419 49.06 21.33 -18.13
CA TYR A 419 49.13 22.63 -18.78
C TYR A 419 50.56 22.94 -19.21
N SER A 420 50.71 23.66 -20.33
CA SER A 420 51.98 24.31 -20.64
C SER A 420 52.18 25.46 -19.67
N ALA A 421 53.41 25.68 -19.22
CA ALA A 421 53.79 26.77 -18.36
C ALA A 421 54.75 27.71 -19.07
N TYR A 422 54.47 29.01 -18.96
CA TYR A 422 55.24 30.07 -19.57
C TYR A 422 55.70 31.06 -18.52
N ARG A 423 56.90 31.59 -18.70
CA ARG A 423 57.33 32.80 -18.00
C ARG A 423 57.36 33.93 -19.01
N ILE A 424 56.57 34.97 -18.75
CA ILE A 424 56.36 36.07 -19.69
C ILE A 424 56.65 37.39 -18.98
N ASN A 425 57.57 38.18 -19.52
CA ASN A 425 57.85 39.52 -19.01
C ASN A 425 56.85 40.51 -19.59
N VAL A 426 56.11 41.23 -18.74
CA VAL A 426 54.93 42.00 -19.13
C VAL A 426 55.10 43.53 -19.06
N THR A 427 56.23 44.02 -18.52
CA THR A 427 56.49 45.46 -18.38
C THR A 427 57.53 45.91 -19.42
N PRO A 428 57.17 46.73 -20.43
CA PRO A 428 58.13 47.21 -21.43
C PRO A 428 59.10 48.24 -20.81
N THR A 429 60.41 48.04 -21.01
CA THR A 429 61.47 48.93 -20.48
C THR A 429 62.17 49.78 -21.55
N GLY A 430 61.73 49.65 -22.82
CA GLY A 430 62.28 50.37 -23.98
C GLY A 430 63.15 49.48 -24.87
N TYR A 431 63.43 49.91 -26.11
CA TYR A 431 64.27 49.19 -27.09
C TYR A 431 63.89 47.71 -27.34
N GLY A 432 62.63 47.33 -27.12
CA GLY A 432 62.14 45.95 -27.28
C GLY A 432 62.40 45.03 -26.08
N TYR A 433 62.91 45.56 -24.96
CA TYR A 433 63.10 44.81 -23.72
C TYR A 433 61.84 44.85 -22.84
N TYR A 434 61.65 43.75 -22.12
CA TYR A 434 60.54 43.56 -21.17
C TYR A 434 61.10 43.05 -19.84
N ASP A 435 60.50 43.49 -18.75
CA ASP A 435 60.77 43.07 -17.37
C ASP A 435 59.48 42.59 -16.70
N ASP A 436 59.56 42.24 -15.41
CA ASP A 436 58.47 41.75 -14.57
C ASP A 436 57.82 40.47 -15.09
N THR A 437 58.27 39.32 -14.57
CA THR A 437 57.79 38.01 -15.01
C THR A 437 56.45 37.63 -14.39
N VAL A 438 55.49 37.26 -15.22
CA VAL A 438 54.26 36.55 -14.84
C VAL A 438 54.39 35.06 -15.20
N TYR A 439 53.96 34.18 -14.31
CA TYR A 439 53.84 32.75 -14.58
C TYR A 439 52.47 32.50 -15.22
N VAL A 440 52.45 31.96 -16.43
CA VAL A 440 51.20 31.71 -17.17
C VAL A 440 51.05 30.22 -17.41
N ILE A 441 49.93 29.63 -17.00
CA ILE A 441 49.55 28.28 -17.39
C ILE A 441 48.48 28.34 -18.47
N TYR A 442 48.60 27.50 -19.49
CA TYR A 442 47.71 27.48 -20.65
C TYR A 442 47.51 26.07 -21.18
N ASP A 443 46.28 25.71 -21.50
CA ASP A 443 45.95 24.42 -22.11
C ASP A 443 46.05 24.52 -23.63
N ASN A 444 47.19 24.11 -24.17
CA ASN A 444 47.44 24.05 -25.60
C ASN A 444 48.07 22.72 -26.03
N TYR A 445 47.89 21.67 -25.23
CA TYR A 445 48.42 20.36 -25.57
C TYR A 445 47.80 19.87 -26.88
N GLY A 446 48.64 19.46 -27.83
CA GLY A 446 48.19 19.00 -29.15
C GLY A 446 47.72 20.12 -30.10
N SER A 447 47.92 21.39 -29.75
CA SER A 447 47.71 22.52 -30.67
C SER A 447 48.82 22.54 -31.75
N ASP A 448 48.43 22.81 -33.01
CA ASP A 448 49.37 22.99 -34.12
C ASP A 448 50.16 24.30 -34.04
N SER A 449 49.72 25.25 -33.21
CA SER A 449 50.38 26.52 -32.98
C SER A 449 51.18 26.49 -31.68
N ARG A 450 52.50 26.60 -31.81
CA ARG A 450 53.45 26.63 -30.68
C ARG A 450 53.78 28.07 -30.31
N ILE A 451 53.86 28.33 -29.01
CA ILE A 451 54.37 29.58 -28.44
C ILE A 451 55.82 29.32 -28.03
N LEU A 452 56.75 30.09 -28.57
CA LEU A 452 58.18 29.90 -28.37
C LEU A 452 58.77 31.01 -27.49
N GLU A 453 60.01 30.79 -27.03
CA GLU A 453 60.79 31.86 -26.43
C GLU A 453 61.00 33.00 -27.43
N ASP A 454 61.12 34.22 -26.90
CA ASP A 454 61.17 35.48 -27.63
C ASP A 454 59.87 35.96 -28.31
N ASP A 455 58.81 35.16 -28.36
CA ASP A 455 57.51 35.59 -28.89
C ASP A 455 56.90 36.70 -28.01
N ILE A 456 56.28 37.69 -28.67
CA ILE A 456 55.47 38.71 -28.00
C ILE A 456 54.01 38.29 -28.13
N VAL A 457 53.40 37.92 -27.00
CA VAL A 457 52.04 37.39 -26.94
C VAL A 457 51.14 38.28 -26.10
N THR A 458 49.84 38.25 -26.39
CA THR A 458 48.82 38.83 -25.52
C THR A 458 47.98 37.72 -24.91
N PHE A 459 48.02 37.59 -23.59
CA PHE A 459 47.26 36.57 -22.87
C PHE A 459 46.11 37.16 -22.05
N TYR A 460 45.04 36.38 -21.96
CA TYR A 460 43.79 36.69 -21.30
C TYR A 460 43.41 35.53 -20.39
N GLY A 461 43.20 35.80 -19.10
CA GLY A 461 43.00 34.72 -18.15
C GLY A 461 42.64 35.18 -16.76
N GLU A 462 42.40 34.21 -15.87
CA GLU A 462 42.15 34.46 -14.46
C GLU A 462 43.47 34.59 -13.70
N PHE A 463 43.62 35.65 -12.93
CA PHE A 463 44.74 35.78 -11.98
C PHE A 463 44.51 34.87 -10.76
N THR A 464 45.36 33.88 -10.56
CA THR A 464 45.21 32.82 -9.53
C THR A 464 45.97 33.13 -8.24
N GLY A 465 46.74 34.22 -8.20
CA GLY A 465 47.50 34.66 -7.03
C GLY A 465 49.01 34.69 -7.33
N LEU A 466 49.82 34.39 -6.31
CA LEU A 466 51.27 34.29 -6.49
C LEU A 466 51.70 32.83 -6.53
N LYS A 467 52.66 32.51 -7.39
CA LYS A 467 53.35 31.22 -7.46
C LYS A 467 54.76 31.39 -6.95
N THR A 468 55.15 30.54 -6.00
CA THR A 468 56.54 30.41 -5.55
C THR A 468 57.16 29.15 -6.14
N TYR A 469 58.33 29.27 -6.77
CA TYR A 469 59.11 28.13 -7.28
C TYR A 469 60.60 28.33 -7.03
N THR A 470 61.37 27.24 -7.04
CA THR A 470 62.82 27.28 -6.88
C THR A 470 63.47 27.40 -8.25
N SER A 471 64.33 28.40 -8.41
CA SER A 471 65.14 28.60 -9.62
C SER A 471 66.23 27.53 -9.75
N VAL A 472 66.83 27.45 -10.95
CA VAL A 472 67.94 26.54 -11.25
C VAL A 472 69.16 26.80 -10.33
N MET A 473 69.34 28.03 -9.85
CA MET A 473 70.40 28.39 -8.91
C MET A 473 70.00 28.20 -7.42
N GLY A 474 68.85 27.58 -7.15
CA GLY A 474 68.38 27.28 -5.79
C GLY A 474 67.67 28.41 -5.06
N ALA A 475 67.55 29.61 -5.65
CA ALA A 475 66.81 30.72 -5.04
C ALA A 475 65.30 30.54 -5.23
N SER A 476 64.49 30.82 -4.19
CA SER A 476 63.02 30.88 -4.28
C SER A 476 62.58 32.17 -4.96
N ILE A 477 61.78 32.05 -6.02
CA ILE A 477 61.19 33.15 -6.78
C ILE A 477 59.68 33.11 -6.56
N THR A 478 59.08 34.26 -6.23
CA THR A 478 57.62 34.41 -6.07
C THR A 478 57.11 35.45 -7.04
N ILE A 479 56.21 35.07 -7.94
CA ILE A 479 55.67 35.94 -9.00
C ILE A 479 54.17 35.73 -9.20
N PRO A 480 53.44 36.71 -9.75
CA PRO A 480 52.05 36.56 -10.20
C PRO A 480 51.84 35.33 -11.09
N GLU A 481 50.73 34.62 -10.88
CA GLU A 481 50.28 33.49 -11.70
C GLU A 481 48.94 33.80 -12.37
N VAL A 482 48.85 33.48 -13.67
CA VAL A 482 47.63 33.61 -14.46
C VAL A 482 47.32 32.29 -15.15
N HIS A 483 46.09 31.82 -15.01
CA HIS A 483 45.55 30.74 -15.83
C HIS A 483 44.94 31.36 -17.09
N ALA A 484 45.65 31.27 -18.20
CA ALA A 484 45.21 31.81 -19.47
C ALA A 484 44.13 30.93 -20.10
N GLU A 485 43.07 31.56 -20.57
CA GLU A 485 42.04 30.94 -21.42
C GLU A 485 42.36 31.16 -22.91
N TYR A 486 42.98 32.30 -23.24
CA TYR A 486 43.38 32.65 -24.61
C TYR A 486 44.75 33.31 -24.63
N ILE A 487 45.55 32.96 -25.64
CA ILE A 487 46.81 33.63 -25.99
C ILE A 487 46.80 33.95 -27.49
N ASP A 488 47.04 35.21 -27.84
CA ASP A 488 47.12 35.75 -29.21
C ASP A 488 48.54 36.14 -29.61
#